data_AF-A0A021XC40-F1
#
_entry.id   AF-A0A021XC40-F1
#
_cell.length_a   1.000
_cell.length_b   1.000
_cell.length_c   1.000
_cell.angle_alpha   90.00
_cell.angle_beta   90.00
_cell.angle_gamma   90.00
#
_symmetry.space_group_name_H-M   'P 1'
#
loop_
_entity.id
_entity.type
_entity.pdbx_description
1 polymer ?
#
loop_
_entity_poly.entity_id
_entity_poly.type
_entity_poly.pdbx_seq_one_letter_code
_entity_poly.pdbx_strand_id
1 'polypeptide(L)' 'MSYAIKCRVVGTKSWSFLSSRGSNRLRIHAIRFATAEKAHGFIDRNSEENPAWEWKVVDLTTGRTIRATNGGSDAGER' A
#
# COMPACT_ATOMS: atom_id res chain seq x y z
N MET A 1 -16.21 4.54 3.04
CA MET A 1 -14.74 4.58 3.25
C MET A 1 -14.06 3.93 2.05
N SER A 2 -12.86 4.36 1.69
CA SER A 2 -12.11 3.81 0.55
C SER A 2 -10.68 3.55 0.98
N TYR A 3 -10.14 2.38 0.65
CA TYR A 3 -8.79 1.98 1.01
C TYR A 3 -7.94 1.82 -0.25
N ALA A 4 -6.65 2.05 -0.13
CA ALA A 4 -5.69 1.76 -1.20
C ALA A 4 -4.45 1.09 -0.64
N ILE A 5 -3.68 0.48 -1.54
CA ILE A 5 -2.40 -0.11 -1.21
C ILE A 5 -1.32 0.84 -1.72
N LYS A 6 -0.33 1.12 -0.87
CA LYS A 6 0.95 1.64 -1.32
C LYS A 6 1.96 0.51 -1.31
N CYS A 7 2.83 0.50 -2.30
CA CYS A 7 3.92 -0.46 -2.45
C CYS A 7 5.22 0.25 -2.80
N ARG A 8 6.33 -0.38 -2.45
CA ARG A 8 7.67 0.02 -2.88
C ARG A 8 8.61 -1.19 -2.87
N VAL A 9 9.71 -1.10 -3.60
CA VAL A 9 10.78 -2.09 -3.49
C VAL A 9 11.56 -1.80 -2.20
N VAL A 10 11.94 -2.85 -1.46
CA VAL A 10 12.74 -2.75 -0.23
C VAL A 10 13.99 -1.88 -0.49
N GLY A 11 14.28 -0.97 0.44
CA GLY A 11 15.42 -0.04 0.33
C GLY A 11 15.14 1.22 -0.50
N THR A 12 14.00 1.31 -1.20
CA THR A 12 13.59 2.56 -1.86
C THR A 12 12.91 3.51 -0.88
N LYS A 13 13.17 4.82 -1.00
CA LYS A 13 12.60 5.82 -0.07
C LYS A 13 11.13 6.08 -0.34
N SER A 14 10.73 6.10 -1.61
CA SER A 14 9.41 6.57 -2.03
C SER A 14 8.38 5.44 -2.10
N TRP A 15 7.18 5.72 -1.60
CA TRP A 15 6.01 4.87 -1.78
C TRP A 15 5.22 5.29 -3.01
N SER A 16 4.70 4.31 -3.75
CA SER A 16 3.76 4.51 -4.85
C SER A 16 2.44 3.81 -4.53
N PHE A 17 1.33 4.30 -5.10
CA PHE A 17 0.07 3.59 -5.06
C PHE A 17 0.06 2.42 -6.04
N LEU A 18 -0.49 1.29 -5.61
CA LEU A 18 -0.80 0.19 -6.50
C LEU A 18 -1.93 0.61 -7.46
N SER A 19 -1.72 0.37 -8.75
CA SER A 19 -2.61 0.69 -9.85
C SER A 19 -2.83 -0.55 -10.73
N SER A 20 -3.83 -0.52 -11.61
CA SER A 20 -4.08 -1.63 -12.55
C SER A 20 -2.94 -1.85 -13.57
N ARG A 21 -2.04 -0.89 -13.72
CA ARG A 21 -0.89 -0.95 -14.65
C ARG A 21 0.46 -1.12 -13.95
N GLY A 22 0.46 -1.50 -12.67
CA GLY A 22 1.67 -1.55 -11.83
C GLY A 22 1.61 -0.52 -10.71
N SER A 23 2.62 0.32 -10.55
CA SER A 23 2.65 1.35 -9.49
C SER A 23 2.62 2.78 -10.05
N ASN A 24 1.97 3.70 -9.33
CA ASN A 24 1.88 5.11 -9.72
C ASN A 24 1.94 6.03 -8.49
N ARG A 25 2.56 7.21 -8.61
CA ARG A 25 2.65 8.18 -7.49
C ARG A 25 1.32 8.86 -7.18
N LEU A 26 0.42 8.99 -8.15
CA LEU A 26 -0.83 9.72 -8.01
C LEU A 26 -1.94 8.82 -7.45
N ARG A 27 -2.56 9.26 -6.36
CA ARG A 27 -3.67 8.58 -5.69
C ARG A 27 -4.89 8.36 -6.59
N ILE A 28 -5.12 9.21 -7.59
CA ILE A 28 -6.26 9.09 -8.50
C ILE A 28 -6.22 7.80 -9.33
N HIS A 29 -5.04 7.22 -9.54
CA HIS A 29 -4.84 5.97 -10.27
C HIS A 29 -4.79 4.73 -9.35
N ALA A 30 -4.92 4.94 -8.03
CA ALA A 30 -4.87 3.85 -7.07
C ALA A 30 -6.07 2.92 -7.24
N ILE A 31 -5.83 1.62 -7.19
CA ILE A 31 -6.90 0.64 -7.00
C ILE A 31 -7.56 0.92 -5.66
N ARG A 32 -8.90 1.01 -5.67
CA ARG A 32 -9.70 1.29 -4.48
C ARG A 32 -10.38 0.03 -3.99
N PHE A 33 -10.23 -0.22 -2.70
CA PHE A 33 -10.88 -1.30 -2.00
C PHE A 33 -12.02 -0.74 -1.14
N ALA A 34 -13.15 -1.45 -1.11
CA ALA A 34 -14.30 -1.07 -0.30
C ALA A 34 -14.07 -1.26 1.20
N THR A 35 -13.25 -2.25 1.58
CA THR A 35 -12.90 -2.57 2.97
C THR A 35 -11.40 -2.78 3.13
N ALA A 36 -10.91 -2.60 4.35
CA ALA A 36 -9.51 -2.85 4.70
C ALA A 36 -9.14 -4.34 4.51
N GLU A 37 -10.05 -5.26 4.84
CA GLU A 37 -9.82 -6.70 4.73
C GLU A 37 -9.58 -7.12 3.28
N LYS A 38 -10.29 -6.52 2.31
CA LYS A 38 -10.03 -6.79 0.88
C LYS A 38 -8.65 -6.33 0.45
N ALA A 39 -8.17 -5.20 0.96
CA ALA A 39 -6.82 -4.72 0.69
C ALA A 39 -5.76 -5.62 1.37
N HIS A 40 -6.03 -6.08 2.60
CA HIS A 40 -5.17 -7.03 3.31
C HIS A 40 -5.04 -8.36 2.57
N GLY A 41 -6.17 -8.98 2.23
CA GLY A 41 -6.17 -10.24 1.49
C GLY A 41 -5.52 -10.12 0.11
N PHE A 42 -5.53 -8.94 -0.51
CA PHE A 42 -4.75 -8.71 -1.72
C PHE A 42 -3.24 -8.75 -1.44
N ILE A 43 -2.76 -8.05 -0.41
CA ILE A 43 -1.35 -8.09 -0.02
C ILE A 43 -0.93 -9.52 0.29
N ASP A 44 -1.70 -10.25 1.09
CA ASP A 44 -1.34 -11.60 1.54
C ASP A 44 -1.10 -12.53 0.34
N ARG A 45 -2.00 -12.50 -0.65
CA ARG A 45 -1.87 -13.32 -1.88
C ARG A 45 -0.68 -12.95 -2.77
N ASN A 46 -0.19 -11.72 -2.72
CA ASN A 46 0.85 -11.23 -3.62
C ASN A 46 2.22 -11.10 -2.94
N SER A 47 2.24 -10.96 -1.61
CA SER A 47 3.46 -10.66 -0.87
C SER A 47 4.46 -11.82 -0.85
N GLU A 48 3.96 -13.06 -0.83
CA GLU A 48 4.79 -14.27 -0.87
C GLU A 48 5.59 -14.38 -2.17
N GLU A 49 4.96 -14.04 -3.30
CA GLU A 49 5.60 -14.04 -4.63
C GLU A 49 6.49 -12.82 -4.86
N ASN A 50 6.37 -11.78 -4.03
CA ASN A 50 7.06 -10.50 -4.17
C ASN A 50 7.82 -10.14 -2.88
N PRO A 51 8.77 -10.95 -2.40
CA PRO A 51 9.46 -10.75 -1.12
C PRO A 51 10.34 -9.49 -1.10
N ALA A 52 10.76 -9.00 -2.27
CA ALA A 52 11.52 -7.76 -2.42
C ALA A 52 10.68 -6.49 -2.32
N TRP A 53 9.38 -6.60 -2.04
CA TRP A 53 8.46 -5.48 -1.94
C TRP A 53 7.92 -5.30 -0.53
N GLU A 54 7.72 -4.03 -0.18
CA GLU A 54 7.05 -3.60 1.04
C GLU A 54 5.67 -3.05 0.69
N TRP A 55 4.71 -3.31 1.57
CA TRP A 55 3.31 -3.05 1.31
C TRP A 55 2.66 -2.37 2.51
N LYS A 56 1.76 -1.42 2.25
CA LYS A 56 0.93 -0.83 3.29
C LYS A 56 -0.46 -0.51 2.80
N VAL A 57 -1.45 -0.62 3.68
CA VAL A 57 -2.81 -0.18 3.41
C VAL A 57 -3.03 1.19 4.00
N VAL A 58 -3.59 2.09 3.18
CA VAL A 58 -3.96 3.44 3.59
C VAL A 58 -5.46 3.62 3.48
N ASP A 59 -6.05 4.21 4.52
CA ASP A 59 -7.41 4.74 4.47
C ASP A 59 -7.37 6.07 3.72
N LEU A 60 -8.07 6.14 2.60
CA LEU A 60 -8.13 7.32 1.76
C LEU A 60 -9.01 8.42 2.37
N THR A 61 -9.94 8.08 3.26
CA THR A 61 -10.79 9.06 3.96
C THR A 61 -9.99 9.80 5.03
N THR A 62 -9.23 9.08 5.86
CA THR A 62 -8.47 9.67 6.97
C THR A 62 -7.01 9.98 6.63
N GLY A 63 -6.50 9.44 5.52
CA GLY A 63 -5.09 9.55 5.12
C GLY A 63 -4.14 8.64 5.91
N ARG A 64 -4.65 7.88 6.89
CA ARG A 64 -3.83 7.09 7.81
C ARG A 64 -3.43 5.74 7.22
N THR A 65 -2.22 5.30 7.57
CA THR A 65 -1.78 3.92 7.33
C THR A 65 -2.42 3.02 8.39
N ILE A 66 -3.06 1.92 7.96
CA ILE A 66 -3.77 0.98 8.86
C ILE A 66 -3.14 -0.42 8.91
N ARG A 67 -2.21 -0.72 7.99
CA ARG A 67 -1.35 -1.91 8.01
C ARG A 67 -0.05 -1.61 7.28
N ALA A 68 1.07 -2.12 7.79
CA ALA A 68 2.34 -2.22 7.07
C ALA A 68 2.87 -3.67 7.14
N THR A 69 3.49 -4.17 6.08
CA THR A 69 4.09 -5.52 6.03
C THR A 69 5.44 -5.47 5.32
N ASN A 70 6.44 -6.10 5.95
CA ASN A 70 7.88 -6.05 5.67
C ASN A 70 8.45 -4.62 5.62
N GLY A 71 9.35 -4.32 6.57
CA GLY A 71 10.21 -3.13 6.52
C GLY A 71 9.58 -1.81 6.99
N GLY A 72 9.36 -1.74 8.30
CA GLY A 72 9.98 -0.70 9.14
C GLY A 72 9.73 0.78 8.79
N SER A 73 8.96 1.41 9.68
CA SER A 73 8.87 2.84 9.98
C SER A 73 8.19 3.73 8.93
N ASP A 74 6.91 3.98 9.19
CA ASP A 74 6.21 5.20 8.77
C ASP A 74 6.87 6.39 9.52
N ALA A 75 8.07 6.79 9.07
CA ALA A 75 8.71 8.03 9.49
C ALA A 75 8.01 9.18 8.76
N GLY A 76 6.92 9.67 9.35
CA GLY A 76 6.13 10.74 8.75
C GLY A 76 4.90 11.17 9.51
N GLU A 77 4.87 11.04 10.84
CA GLU A 77 4.03 11.91 11.67
C GLU A 77 4.83 13.15 12.03
N ARG A 78 4.70 14.20 11.21
CA ARG A 78 4.79 15.61 11.61
C ARG A 78 4.43 16.53 10.45
#